data_AF-A0AAX3WT31-F1
#
_entry.id   AF-A0AAX3WT31-F1
#
_cell.length_a   1.000
_cell.length_b   1.000
_cell.length_c   1.000
_cell.angle_alpha   90.00
_cell.angle_beta   90.00
_cell.angle_gamma   90.00
#
_symmetry.space_group_name_H-M   'P 1'
#
loop_
_entity.id
_entity.type
_entity.pdbx_description
1 polymer ?
#
loop_
_entity_poly.entity_id
_entity_poly.type
_entity_poly.pdbx_seq_one_letter_code
_entity_poly.pdbx_strand_id
1 'polypeptide(L)'
;MRQQMNKLSILPNYTIDIEVTHNPHNFALTDLFKMAARINKKRQFLFVSTVLGKHLAVRPQVPLLTGTLLACMYNQHLTGQNVLAMSSVVKALKDCTELDGIQDSMEGSIPLSEETLFIGFAETATALGHAVFNAFQTNAMYIHTTREVLPDFEPFVTFEEEHSHATSHRIYTEEPDVLLQAKRIVLIDDEITTGNTVINIIQTLRQKFPLVRQYAVLSILDWRSEQQQKVFQQLEEQWGISIEFIAIMCGQFSCEGAPNLTSEQPKITTCAPQDITLIPIKESLDCKFYRSIAENGLVNNQPYILATGRFMLTSKQHIEQKKMLQAIAEQLKELRTGGPALVIGTGEFMYVPMQIASYLGENVYFQSSTRSPIYCTDELDYTITEKIVFESPENNGVENYLYNIQNRPYSELFIIVERIASKEIIARLVEALQSISSAKIYVICMHEMEVER
;
A
#
# COMPACT_ATOMS: atom_id res chain seq x y z
N MET A 1 2.64 -26.59 20.72
CA MET A 1 3.30 -26.70 19.40
C MET A 1 4.75 -26.29 19.59
N ARG A 2 5.72 -26.99 18.99
CA ARG A 2 7.13 -26.56 19.05
C ARG A 2 7.25 -25.21 18.31
N GLN A 3 7.73 -24.17 18.98
CA GLN A 3 8.08 -22.90 18.36
C GLN A 3 9.11 -23.16 17.26
N GLN A 4 8.77 -22.83 16.01
CA GLN A 4 9.66 -23.00 14.87
C GLN A 4 10.49 -21.73 14.72
N MET A 5 11.76 -21.77 15.15
CA MET A 5 12.73 -20.73 14.84
C MET A 5 13.18 -20.89 13.38
N ASN A 6 13.12 -19.80 12.62
CA ASN A 6 13.62 -19.73 11.25
C ASN A 6 14.73 -18.69 11.18
N LYS A 7 15.93 -19.12 10.78
CA LYS A 7 17.06 -18.22 10.52
C LYS A 7 17.08 -17.88 9.04
N LEU A 8 16.88 -16.60 8.72
CA LEU A 8 16.90 -16.10 7.34
C LEU A 8 18.17 -15.28 7.11
N SER A 9 18.89 -15.59 6.02
CA SER A 9 20.00 -14.76 5.56
C SER A 9 19.48 -13.53 4.84
N ILE A 10 19.98 -12.36 5.19
CA ILE A 10 19.71 -11.11 4.46
C ILE A 10 20.87 -10.82 3.51
N LEU A 11 22.10 -10.86 4.05
CA LEU A 11 23.37 -10.72 3.34
C LEU A 11 24.41 -11.61 4.05
N PRO A 12 25.57 -11.88 3.43
CA PRO A 12 26.65 -12.59 4.13
C PRO A 12 26.97 -11.94 5.49
N ASN A 13 26.94 -12.74 6.56
CA ASN A 13 27.13 -12.30 7.96
C ASN A 13 26.06 -11.33 8.50
N TYR A 14 24.89 -11.25 7.87
CA TYR A 14 23.75 -10.49 8.36
C TYR A 14 22.48 -11.34 8.26
N THR A 15 21.98 -11.79 9.41
CA THR A 15 20.86 -12.72 9.50
C THR A 15 19.77 -12.19 10.41
N ILE A 16 18.54 -12.63 10.18
CA ILE A 16 17.40 -12.41 11.07
C ILE A 16 16.87 -13.75 11.55
N ASP A 17 16.71 -13.88 12.86
CA ASP A 17 16.08 -15.02 13.49
C ASP A 17 14.62 -14.67 13.79
N ILE A 18 13.68 -15.45 13.26
CA ILE A 18 12.24 -15.23 13.37
C ILE A 18 11.60 -16.40 14.11
N GLU A 19 10.89 -16.08 15.18
CA GLU A 19 10.04 -17.02 15.92
C GLU A 19 8.57 -16.69 15.65
N VAL A 20 7.84 -17.61 15.01
CA VAL A 20 6.41 -17.43 14.77
C VAL A 20 5.61 -17.88 15.99
N THR A 21 4.82 -16.98 16.56
CA THR A 21 3.98 -17.24 17.74
C THR A 21 2.51 -17.48 17.38
N HIS A 22 2.03 -16.92 16.26
CA HIS A 22 0.68 -17.13 15.75
C HIS A 22 0.66 -17.13 14.22
N ASN A 23 0.04 -18.15 13.63
CA ASN A 23 -0.11 -18.30 12.17
C ASN A 23 -1.31 -19.22 11.89
N PRO A 24 -2.54 -18.69 12.03
CA PRO A 24 -3.77 -19.49 12.07
C PRO A 24 -4.05 -20.21 10.75
N HIS A 25 -3.47 -19.70 9.66
CA HIS A 25 -3.66 -20.23 8.32
C HIS A 25 -2.43 -20.97 7.78
N ASN A 26 -1.39 -21.17 8.58
CA ASN A 26 -0.18 -21.92 8.24
C ASN A 26 0.52 -21.41 6.95
N PHE A 27 0.66 -20.09 6.80
CA PHE A 27 1.47 -19.49 5.73
C PHE A 27 2.96 -19.75 5.98
N ALA A 28 3.73 -20.05 4.94
CA ALA A 28 5.19 -19.97 5.02
C ALA A 28 5.62 -18.51 5.13
N LEU A 29 6.83 -18.25 5.68
CA LEU A 29 7.36 -16.88 5.75
C LEU A 29 7.44 -16.24 4.35
N THR A 30 7.90 -17.03 3.37
CA THR A 30 8.06 -16.63 1.97
C THR A 30 6.75 -16.36 1.24
N ASP A 31 5.61 -16.81 1.78
CA ASP A 31 4.30 -16.49 1.21
C ASP A 31 3.95 -15.01 1.46
N LEU A 32 4.41 -14.44 2.57
CA LEU A 32 4.06 -13.08 3.02
C LEU A 32 5.19 -12.07 2.84
N PHE A 33 6.44 -12.49 3.02
CA PHE A 33 7.59 -11.60 2.87
C PHE A 33 8.89 -12.32 2.50
N LYS A 34 9.85 -11.54 1.99
CA LYS A 34 11.27 -11.87 1.90
C LYS A 34 12.10 -10.85 2.67
N MET A 35 13.36 -11.14 2.92
CA MET A 35 14.26 -10.20 3.59
C MET A 35 15.11 -9.41 2.59
N ALA A 36 15.36 -8.14 2.89
CA ALA A 36 16.34 -7.33 2.19
C ALA A 36 17.05 -6.37 3.16
N ALA A 37 18.21 -5.86 2.76
CA ALA A 37 18.93 -4.84 3.51
C ALA A 37 18.48 -3.44 3.10
N ARG A 38 18.37 -2.53 4.07
CA ARG A 38 18.03 -1.12 3.82
C ARG A 38 19.27 -0.25 3.93
N ILE A 39 19.41 0.73 3.03
CA ILE A 39 20.44 1.77 3.12
C ILE A 39 19.99 2.82 4.15
N ASN A 40 20.01 2.45 5.43
CA ASN A 40 19.59 3.31 6.54
C ASN A 40 20.42 3.00 7.80
N LYS A 41 20.78 4.02 8.58
CA LYS A 41 21.65 3.86 9.76
C LYS A 41 20.95 3.32 11.01
N LYS A 42 19.63 3.44 11.13
CA LYS A 42 18.85 3.03 12.32
C LYS A 42 18.26 1.64 12.20
N ARG A 43 17.66 1.31 11.05
CA ARG A 43 17.06 0.00 10.75
C ARG A 43 17.58 -0.50 9.40
N GLN A 44 18.49 -1.48 9.46
CA GLN A 44 19.28 -1.96 8.32
C GLN A 44 18.68 -3.16 7.57
N PHE A 45 17.51 -3.62 7.98
CA PHE A 45 16.74 -4.67 7.31
C PHE A 45 15.36 -4.15 6.91
N LEU A 46 14.71 -4.89 6.02
CA LEU A 46 13.36 -4.66 5.56
C LEU A 46 12.65 -6.00 5.32
N PHE A 47 11.40 -6.09 5.76
CA PHE A 47 10.48 -7.13 5.33
C PHE A 47 9.87 -6.70 3.99
N VAL A 48 10.30 -7.35 2.91
CA VAL A 48 9.82 -7.10 1.56
C VAL A 48 8.57 -7.93 1.34
N SER A 49 7.40 -7.30 1.48
CA SER A 49 6.12 -8.00 1.25
C SER A 49 6.05 -8.61 -0.15
N THR A 50 5.66 -9.89 -0.21
CA THR A 50 5.39 -10.63 -1.45
C THR A 50 3.94 -10.53 -1.89
N VAL A 51 3.09 -9.85 -1.12
CA VAL A 51 1.64 -9.81 -1.35
C VAL A 51 1.09 -8.42 -1.64
N LEU A 52 1.86 -7.34 -1.40
CA LEU A 52 1.35 -5.97 -1.50
C LEU A 52 1.54 -5.29 -2.85
N GLY A 53 2.45 -5.78 -3.69
CA GLY A 53 2.82 -5.06 -4.92
C GLY A 53 3.61 -3.78 -4.67
N LYS A 54 4.15 -3.53 -3.47
CA LYS A 54 4.94 -2.33 -3.19
C LYS A 54 6.37 -2.41 -3.72
N HIS A 55 7.07 -3.50 -3.41
CA HIS A 55 8.49 -3.65 -3.75
C HIS A 55 8.72 -4.69 -4.85
N LEU A 56 7.82 -5.67 -4.96
CA LEU A 56 7.89 -6.75 -5.94
C LEU A 56 6.62 -6.72 -6.77
N ALA A 57 6.74 -6.99 -8.07
CA ALA A 57 5.58 -7.14 -8.93
C ALA A 57 4.78 -8.40 -8.57
N VAL A 58 3.48 -8.23 -8.35
CA VAL A 58 2.54 -9.31 -7.97
C VAL A 58 1.37 -9.38 -8.95
N ARG A 59 0.63 -10.48 -8.95
CA ARG A 59 -0.70 -10.50 -9.59
C ARG A 59 -1.60 -9.50 -8.85
N PRO A 60 -2.33 -8.59 -9.52
CA PRO A 60 -3.11 -7.54 -8.85
C PRO A 60 -4.19 -8.09 -7.90
N GLN A 61 -4.65 -9.32 -8.12
CA GLN A 61 -5.60 -10.02 -7.25
C GLN A 61 -4.99 -10.37 -5.88
N VAL A 62 -3.67 -10.57 -5.77
CA VAL A 62 -3.01 -10.98 -4.52
C VAL A 62 -3.14 -9.93 -3.41
N PRO A 63 -2.80 -8.64 -3.61
CA PRO A 63 -3.02 -7.62 -2.58
C PRO A 63 -4.50 -7.41 -2.26
N LEU A 64 -5.38 -7.52 -3.26
CA LEU A 64 -6.84 -7.44 -3.06
C LEU A 64 -7.34 -8.55 -2.13
N LEU A 65 -6.98 -9.80 -2.43
CA LEU A 65 -7.32 -10.96 -1.62
C LEU A 65 -6.64 -10.96 -0.24
N THR A 66 -5.47 -10.32 -0.11
CA THR A 66 -4.82 -10.12 1.20
C THR A 66 -5.67 -9.19 2.07
N GLY A 67 -6.19 -8.10 1.52
CA GLY A 67 -7.16 -7.24 2.20
C GLY A 67 -8.46 -7.98 2.52
N THR A 68 -8.98 -8.79 1.59
CA THR A 68 -10.15 -9.64 1.82
C THR A 68 -9.92 -10.65 2.95
N LEU A 69 -8.74 -11.27 3.05
CA LEU A 69 -8.40 -12.18 4.14
C LEU A 69 -8.45 -11.47 5.49
N LEU A 70 -7.82 -10.30 5.61
CA LEU A 70 -7.88 -9.48 6.83
C LEU A 70 -9.33 -9.10 7.18
N ALA A 71 -10.15 -8.74 6.20
CA ALA A 71 -11.57 -8.46 6.41
C ALA A 71 -12.35 -9.69 6.89
N CYS A 72 -12.08 -10.88 6.35
CA CYS A 72 -12.67 -12.13 6.80
C CYS A 72 -12.25 -12.46 8.24
N MET A 73 -10.97 -12.31 8.58
CA MET A 73 -10.44 -12.53 9.91
C MET A 73 -11.07 -11.57 10.92
N TYR A 74 -11.21 -10.30 10.52
CA TYR A 74 -11.91 -9.29 11.30
C TYR A 74 -13.37 -9.65 11.54
N ASN A 75 -14.12 -9.98 10.48
CA ASN A 75 -15.52 -10.37 10.62
C ASN A 75 -15.71 -11.62 11.49
N GLN A 76 -14.83 -12.62 11.35
CA GLN A 76 -14.84 -13.81 12.21
C GLN A 76 -14.56 -13.44 13.67
N HIS A 77 -13.62 -12.52 13.94
CA HIS A 77 -13.34 -12.04 15.28
C HIS A 77 -14.57 -11.36 15.90
N LEU A 78 -15.26 -10.50 15.13
CA LEU A 78 -16.42 -9.76 15.60
C LEU A 78 -17.65 -10.63 15.87
N THR A 79 -17.91 -11.60 15.01
CA THR A 79 -19.17 -12.36 15.04
C THR A 79 -19.03 -13.71 15.74
N GLY A 80 -17.79 -14.20 15.90
CA GLY A 80 -17.49 -15.58 16.31
C GLY A 80 -17.90 -16.63 15.28
N GLN A 81 -18.41 -16.22 14.10
CA GLN A 81 -18.88 -17.13 13.05
C GLN A 81 -17.76 -17.43 12.06
N ASN A 82 -17.68 -18.70 11.64
CA ASN A 82 -16.71 -19.11 10.65
C ASN A 82 -17.09 -18.56 9.27
N VAL A 83 -16.15 -17.89 8.59
CA VAL A 83 -16.35 -17.36 7.25
C VAL A 83 -15.95 -18.43 6.24
N LEU A 84 -16.94 -19.11 5.65
CA LEU A 84 -16.72 -20.27 4.76
C LEU A 84 -15.70 -19.99 3.64
N ALA A 85 -15.73 -18.79 3.06
CA ALA A 85 -14.87 -18.42 1.95
C ALA A 85 -13.40 -18.11 2.35
N MET A 86 -13.10 -17.92 3.64
CA MET A 86 -11.75 -17.63 4.12
C MET A 86 -10.75 -18.72 3.71
N SER A 87 -11.17 -19.99 3.77
CA SER A 87 -10.34 -21.12 3.35
C SER A 87 -9.94 -21.08 1.87
N SER A 88 -10.87 -20.67 1.00
CA SER A 88 -10.63 -20.48 -0.43
C SER A 88 -9.66 -19.32 -0.68
N VAL A 89 -9.84 -18.20 0.02
CA VAL A 89 -8.93 -17.04 -0.07
C VAL A 89 -7.50 -17.43 0.34
N VAL A 90 -7.35 -18.13 1.47
CA VAL A 90 -6.04 -18.62 1.94
C VAL A 90 -5.39 -19.53 0.91
N LYS A 91 -6.14 -20.48 0.36
CA LYS A 91 -5.63 -21.40 -0.67
C LYS A 91 -5.18 -20.65 -1.92
N ALA A 92 -5.99 -19.70 -2.40
CA ALA A 92 -5.68 -18.90 -3.57
C ALA A 92 -4.39 -18.07 -3.40
N LEU A 93 -4.20 -17.47 -2.21
CA LEU A 93 -2.98 -16.72 -1.90
C LEU A 93 -1.72 -17.59 -1.87
N LYS A 94 -1.81 -18.80 -1.32
CA LYS A 94 -0.67 -19.73 -1.26
C LYS A 94 -0.32 -20.33 -2.62
N ASP A 95 -1.34 -20.80 -3.32
CA ASP A 95 -1.16 -21.55 -4.57
C ASP A 95 -1.02 -20.60 -5.77
N CYS A 96 -1.39 -19.31 -5.61
CA CYS A 96 -1.50 -18.33 -6.69
C CYS A 96 -2.38 -18.81 -7.85
N THR A 97 -3.50 -19.47 -7.52
CA THR A 97 -4.46 -20.03 -8.49
C THR A 97 -5.88 -19.56 -8.19
N GLU A 98 -6.75 -19.57 -9.22
CA GLU A 98 -8.19 -19.22 -9.11
C GLU A 98 -8.47 -17.82 -8.53
N LEU A 99 -7.51 -16.90 -8.68
CA LEU A 99 -7.53 -15.60 -8.01
C LEU A 99 -8.73 -14.73 -8.42
N ASP A 100 -9.03 -14.65 -9.73
CA ASP A 100 -10.09 -13.78 -10.27
C ASP A 100 -11.48 -14.17 -9.76
N GLY A 101 -11.83 -15.45 -9.87
CA GLY A 101 -13.16 -15.93 -9.46
C GLY A 101 -13.43 -15.76 -7.97
N ILE A 102 -12.40 -15.90 -7.12
CA ILE A 102 -12.53 -15.70 -5.68
C ILE A 102 -12.68 -14.21 -5.36
N GLN A 103 -11.87 -13.35 -5.98
CA GLN A 103 -11.95 -11.91 -5.79
C GLN A 103 -13.36 -11.38 -6.10
N ASP A 104 -13.91 -11.73 -7.27
CA ASP A 104 -15.23 -11.27 -7.70
C ASP A 104 -16.36 -11.73 -6.76
N SER A 105 -16.23 -12.92 -6.17
CA SER A 105 -17.24 -13.48 -5.25
C SER A 105 -17.24 -12.83 -3.86
N MET A 106 -16.12 -12.25 -3.45
CA MET A 106 -15.91 -11.75 -2.09
C MET A 106 -16.11 -10.25 -1.93
N GLU A 107 -16.06 -9.52 -3.03
CA GLU A 107 -16.21 -8.08 -2.99
C GLU A 107 -17.58 -7.65 -2.46
N GLY A 108 -17.60 -6.75 -1.48
CA GLY A 108 -18.83 -6.26 -0.86
C GLY A 108 -19.72 -7.35 -0.27
N SER A 109 -19.16 -8.50 0.09
CA SER A 109 -19.91 -9.66 0.57
C SER A 109 -20.10 -9.70 2.09
N ILE A 110 -19.31 -8.91 2.83
CA ILE A 110 -19.27 -8.96 4.29
C ILE A 110 -20.17 -7.86 4.90
N PRO A 111 -21.19 -8.20 5.70
CA PRO A 111 -22.04 -7.20 6.34
C PRO A 111 -21.37 -6.60 7.58
N LEU A 112 -21.67 -5.33 7.86
CA LEU A 112 -21.32 -4.66 9.12
C LEU A 112 -22.60 -4.21 9.82
N SER A 113 -22.69 -4.46 11.14
CA SER A 113 -23.84 -4.07 11.95
C SER A 113 -23.88 -2.59 12.31
N GLU A 114 -22.73 -1.90 12.27
CA GLU A 114 -22.57 -0.52 12.68
C GLU A 114 -21.61 0.22 11.74
N GLU A 115 -21.75 1.56 11.68
CA GLU A 115 -20.86 2.43 10.92
C GLU A 115 -19.41 2.28 11.38
N THR A 116 -18.56 1.78 10.48
CA THR A 116 -17.16 1.47 10.75
C THR A 116 -16.26 2.30 9.83
N LEU A 117 -15.31 3.01 10.44
CA LEU A 117 -14.29 3.77 9.71
C LEU A 117 -13.00 2.97 9.59
N PHE A 118 -12.60 2.65 8.37
CA PHE A 118 -11.32 2.01 8.04
C PHE A 118 -10.29 3.08 7.69
N ILE A 119 -9.13 3.04 8.34
CA ILE A 119 -8.02 4.00 8.16
C ILE A 119 -6.76 3.26 7.70
N GLY A 120 -6.39 3.41 6.43
CA GLY A 120 -5.12 2.88 5.90
C GLY A 120 -3.92 3.79 6.22
N PHE A 121 -2.78 3.22 6.60
CA PHE A 121 -1.58 4.00 6.89
C PHE A 121 -0.74 4.23 5.63
N ALA A 122 -0.37 5.49 5.40
CA ALA A 122 0.54 5.82 4.32
C ALA A 122 1.98 5.44 4.67
N GLU A 123 2.78 4.96 3.74
CA GLU A 123 2.46 4.83 2.33
C GLU A 123 1.92 3.43 1.98
N THR A 124 2.43 2.40 2.64
CA THR A 124 2.29 1.00 2.21
C THR A 124 0.86 0.46 2.34
N ALA A 125 0.14 0.86 3.38
CA ALA A 125 -1.15 0.29 3.71
C ALA A 125 -2.34 1.10 3.15
N THR A 126 -2.10 2.07 2.25
CA THR A 126 -3.19 2.75 1.53
C THR A 126 -3.98 1.71 0.72
N ALA A 127 -3.35 1.02 -0.23
CA ALA A 127 -4.02 -0.02 -1.01
C ALA A 127 -4.51 -1.21 -0.18
N LEU A 128 -3.76 -1.63 0.84
CA LEU A 128 -4.20 -2.72 1.73
C LEU A 128 -5.47 -2.33 2.49
N GLY A 129 -5.50 -1.14 3.09
CA GLY A 129 -6.67 -0.64 3.82
C GLY A 129 -7.88 -0.48 2.90
N HIS A 130 -7.68 -0.03 1.66
CA HIS A 130 -8.76 0.07 0.68
C HIS A 130 -9.28 -1.31 0.29
N ALA A 131 -8.39 -2.30 0.09
CA ALA A 131 -8.76 -3.68 -0.19
C ALA A 131 -9.54 -4.33 0.98
N VAL A 132 -9.16 -4.04 2.23
CA VAL A 132 -9.94 -4.46 3.42
C VAL A 132 -11.34 -3.87 3.37
N PHE A 133 -11.43 -2.54 3.18
CA PHE A 133 -12.71 -1.83 3.11
C PHE A 133 -13.63 -2.38 1.99
N ASN A 134 -13.06 -2.69 0.82
CA ASN A 134 -13.79 -3.18 -0.35
C ASN A 134 -14.48 -4.54 -0.09
N ALA A 135 -14.08 -5.30 0.93
CA ALA A 135 -14.76 -6.54 1.28
C ALA A 135 -16.12 -6.33 1.95
N PHE A 136 -16.41 -5.12 2.45
CA PHE A 136 -17.62 -4.80 3.22
C PHE A 136 -18.71 -4.15 2.36
N GLN A 137 -19.96 -4.58 2.56
CA GLN A 137 -21.09 -4.20 1.71
C GLN A 137 -21.60 -2.78 1.96
N THR A 138 -21.86 -2.45 3.22
CA THR A 138 -22.49 -1.19 3.69
C THR A 138 -21.98 -0.84 5.08
N ASN A 139 -22.33 0.35 5.59
CA ASN A 139 -21.90 0.87 6.89
C ASN A 139 -20.36 0.94 7.03
N ALA A 140 -19.67 1.15 5.91
CA ALA A 140 -18.23 1.27 5.86
C ALA A 140 -17.85 2.62 5.23
N MET A 141 -16.88 3.25 5.87
CA MET A 141 -16.17 4.41 5.37
C MET A 141 -14.70 4.06 5.30
N TYR A 142 -14.00 4.50 4.26
CA TYR A 142 -12.57 4.34 4.12
C TYR A 142 -11.90 5.68 3.93
N ILE A 143 -10.81 5.89 4.64
CA ILE A 143 -9.89 6.99 4.44
C ILE A 143 -8.47 6.47 4.64
N HIS A 144 -7.46 7.16 4.12
CA HIS A 144 -6.09 6.86 4.49
C HIS A 144 -5.36 8.11 4.96
N THR A 145 -4.35 7.88 5.80
CA THR A 145 -3.40 8.95 6.13
C THR A 145 -2.57 9.29 4.90
N THR A 146 -2.01 10.49 4.86
CA THR A 146 -1.05 10.92 3.85
C THR A 146 0.08 11.71 4.49
N ARG A 147 1.25 11.67 3.87
CA ARG A 147 2.38 12.54 4.23
C ARG A 147 2.34 13.89 3.51
N GLU A 148 1.46 14.05 2.53
CA GLU A 148 1.34 15.27 1.74
C GLU A 148 0.80 16.46 2.55
N VAL A 149 1.26 17.65 2.16
CA VAL A 149 0.86 18.93 2.75
C VAL A 149 -0.06 19.65 1.76
N LEU A 150 -1.29 19.89 2.17
CA LEU A 150 -2.29 20.66 1.43
C LEU A 150 -2.42 22.04 2.08
N PRO A 151 -1.77 23.10 1.55
CA PRO A 151 -1.67 24.40 2.23
C PRO A 151 -3.02 25.08 2.47
N ASP A 152 -4.04 24.78 1.66
CA ASP A 152 -5.37 25.40 1.76
C ASP A 152 -6.41 24.46 2.39
N PHE A 153 -5.98 23.32 2.94
CA PHE A 153 -6.88 22.36 3.57
C PHE A 153 -6.35 22.01 4.96
N GLU A 154 -7.08 22.42 6.01
CA GLU A 154 -6.73 22.07 7.37
C GLU A 154 -6.93 20.56 7.61
N PRO A 155 -5.90 19.84 8.10
CA PRO A 155 -6.03 18.41 8.38
C PRO A 155 -7.01 18.15 9.53
N PHE A 156 -7.90 17.18 9.34
CA PHE A 156 -8.85 16.76 10.36
C PHE A 156 -8.16 16.08 11.56
N VAL A 157 -7.15 15.24 11.26
CA VAL A 157 -6.26 14.55 12.21
C VAL A 157 -4.82 14.73 11.75
N THR A 158 -3.92 15.02 12.68
CA THR A 158 -2.46 15.03 12.46
C THR A 158 -1.76 14.29 13.59
N PHE A 159 -0.79 13.43 13.28
CA PHE A 159 0.03 12.74 14.28
C PHE A 159 1.44 12.45 13.73
N GLU A 160 2.37 12.15 14.63
CA GLU A 160 3.79 11.93 14.31
C GLU A 160 4.19 10.45 14.43
N GLU A 161 5.13 10.04 13.59
CA GLU A 161 5.76 8.72 13.61
C GLU A 161 7.17 8.81 14.24
N GLU A 162 7.45 8.05 15.31
CA GLU A 162 8.67 8.22 16.14
C GLU A 162 9.99 7.77 15.47
N HIS A 163 9.95 7.16 14.29
CA HIS A 163 11.10 6.47 13.68
C HIS A 163 11.66 7.05 12.38
N SER A 164 11.15 8.19 11.93
CA SER A 164 11.81 9.05 10.93
C SER A 164 11.99 10.45 11.53
N HIS A 165 12.80 11.30 10.91
CA HIS A 165 12.80 12.72 11.25
C HIS A 165 11.35 13.25 11.11
N ALA A 166 10.63 13.43 12.23
CA ALA A 166 9.21 13.85 12.35
C ALA A 166 8.43 13.87 11.01
N THR A 167 8.05 12.69 10.53
CA THR A 167 7.16 12.57 9.37
C THR A 167 5.72 12.62 9.86
N SER A 168 5.09 13.79 9.74
CA SER A 168 3.69 13.96 10.12
C SER A 168 2.76 13.21 9.15
N HIS A 169 1.86 12.41 9.70
CA HIS A 169 0.73 11.84 9.00
C HIS A 169 -0.50 12.74 9.17
N ARG A 170 -1.27 12.90 8.09
CA ARG A 170 -2.45 13.76 8.04
C ARG A 170 -3.64 13.00 7.48
N ILE A 171 -4.83 13.36 7.92
CA ILE A 171 -6.11 12.92 7.34
C ILE A 171 -6.86 14.17 6.92
N TYR A 172 -7.27 14.24 5.65
CA TYR A 172 -8.05 15.35 5.11
C TYR A 172 -9.44 14.86 4.73
N THR A 173 -10.49 15.56 5.13
CA THR A 173 -11.86 15.24 4.72
C THR A 173 -12.71 16.49 4.65
N GLU A 174 -13.57 16.57 3.65
CA GLU A 174 -14.58 17.64 3.51
C GLU A 174 -15.85 17.32 4.30
N GLU A 175 -15.98 16.07 4.75
CA GLU A 175 -17.20 15.53 5.35
C GLU A 175 -16.92 15.00 6.77
N PRO A 176 -16.40 15.83 7.69
CA PRO A 176 -16.07 15.39 9.05
C PRO A 176 -17.31 14.85 9.78
N ASP A 177 -18.49 15.42 9.53
CA ASP A 177 -19.76 14.97 10.13
C ASP A 177 -20.14 13.55 9.70
N VAL A 178 -19.73 13.11 8.51
CA VAL A 178 -19.93 11.73 8.05
C VAL A 178 -18.98 10.80 8.79
N LEU A 179 -17.68 11.14 8.85
CA LEU A 179 -16.71 10.35 9.63
C LEU A 179 -17.14 10.20 11.10
N LEU A 180 -17.60 11.27 11.73
CA LEU A 180 -18.00 11.31 13.13
C LEU A 180 -19.22 10.41 13.46
N GLN A 181 -19.90 9.86 12.45
CA GLN A 181 -20.96 8.87 12.66
C GLN A 181 -20.41 7.49 13.04
N ALA A 182 -19.12 7.24 12.78
CA ALA A 182 -18.45 5.98 13.10
C ALA A 182 -18.68 5.56 14.56
N LYS A 183 -19.07 4.31 14.75
CA LYS A 183 -19.16 3.66 16.07
C LYS A 183 -17.88 2.89 16.40
N ARG A 184 -17.14 2.54 15.36
CA ARG A 184 -15.88 1.81 15.43
C ARG A 184 -14.85 2.33 14.44
N ILE A 185 -13.57 2.27 14.84
CA ILE A 185 -12.45 2.62 13.97
C ILE A 185 -11.53 1.40 13.80
N VAL A 186 -11.18 1.10 12.56
CA VAL A 186 -10.27 0.02 12.18
C VAL A 186 -9.04 0.66 11.53
N LEU A 187 -7.86 0.43 12.10
CA LEU A 187 -6.58 0.90 11.58
C LEU A 187 -5.91 -0.23 10.80
N ILE A 188 -5.34 0.08 9.64
CA ILE A 188 -4.71 -0.91 8.77
C ILE A 188 -3.28 -0.50 8.47
N ASP A 189 -2.35 -1.40 8.75
CA ASP A 189 -0.93 -1.26 8.44
C ASP A 189 -0.39 -2.56 7.81
N ASP A 190 0.78 -2.55 7.16
CA ASP A 190 1.36 -3.79 6.64
C ASP A 190 2.11 -4.57 7.71
N GLU A 191 2.83 -3.87 8.59
CA GLU A 191 3.68 -4.45 9.61
C GLU A 191 3.62 -3.65 10.92
N ILE A 192 3.39 -4.33 12.04
CA ILE A 192 3.44 -3.72 13.38
C ILE A 192 4.71 -4.17 14.08
N THR A 193 5.49 -3.23 14.61
CA THR A 193 6.69 -3.53 15.41
C THR A 193 6.51 -3.16 16.87
N THR A 194 6.72 -1.90 17.25
CA THR A 194 6.48 -1.41 18.60
C THR A 194 5.01 -1.10 18.84
N GLY A 195 4.29 -0.69 17.79
CA GLY A 195 2.93 -0.18 17.88
C GLY A 195 2.84 1.30 18.29
N ASN A 196 3.95 2.03 18.41
CA ASN A 196 3.92 3.44 18.82
C ASN A 196 3.13 4.32 17.85
N THR A 197 3.21 4.05 16.54
CA THR A 197 2.38 4.74 15.53
C THR A 197 0.88 4.57 15.80
N VAL A 198 0.46 3.37 16.18
CA VAL A 198 -0.92 3.05 16.57
C VAL A 198 -1.33 3.81 17.83
N ILE A 199 -0.46 3.87 18.85
CA ILE A 199 -0.72 4.63 20.08
C ILE A 199 -0.93 6.12 19.76
N ASN A 200 -0.05 6.71 18.95
CA ASN A 200 -0.08 8.13 18.60
C ASN A 200 -1.36 8.52 17.85
N ILE A 201 -1.77 7.72 16.87
CA ILE A 201 -3.00 8.00 16.14
C ILE A 201 -4.23 7.78 17.01
N ILE A 202 -4.31 6.70 17.82
CA ILE A 202 -5.47 6.45 18.69
C ILE A 202 -5.62 7.58 19.72
N GLN A 203 -4.52 8.08 20.28
CA GLN A 203 -4.56 9.23 21.18
C GLN A 203 -5.20 10.46 20.52
N THR A 204 -4.89 10.72 19.25
CA THR A 204 -5.46 11.85 18.49
C THR A 204 -6.91 11.58 18.08
N LEU A 205 -7.21 10.36 17.61
CA LEU A 205 -8.55 9.95 17.21
C LEU A 205 -9.52 10.01 18.38
N ARG A 206 -9.13 9.61 19.59
CA ARG A 206 -10.01 9.70 20.77
C ARG A 206 -10.48 11.12 21.08
N GLN A 207 -9.68 12.14 20.74
CA GLN A 207 -10.08 13.54 20.91
C GLN A 207 -11.11 13.97 19.86
N LYS A 208 -10.97 13.47 18.62
CA LYS A 208 -11.87 13.77 17.49
C LYS A 208 -13.15 12.92 17.51
N PHE A 209 -13.06 11.69 17.99
CA PHE A 209 -14.12 10.68 18.04
C PHE A 209 -14.41 10.26 19.50
N PRO A 210 -14.94 11.16 20.35
CA PRO A 210 -15.10 10.91 21.79
C PRO A 210 -16.10 9.80 22.12
N LEU A 211 -16.97 9.43 21.17
CA LEU A 211 -17.97 8.37 21.32
C LEU A 211 -17.45 6.98 20.90
N VAL A 212 -16.34 6.90 20.14
CA VAL A 212 -15.78 5.63 19.69
C VAL A 212 -15.01 5.00 20.83
N ARG A 213 -15.44 3.79 21.22
CA ARG A 213 -14.82 2.99 22.28
C ARG A 213 -14.15 1.72 21.79
N GLN A 214 -14.35 1.37 20.53
CA GLN A 214 -13.86 0.13 19.93
C GLN A 214 -12.91 0.46 18.79
N TYR A 215 -11.69 -0.04 18.92
CA TYR A 215 -10.64 0.06 17.92
C TYR A 215 -10.18 -1.34 17.55
N ALA A 216 -9.87 -1.53 16.28
CA ALA A 216 -9.14 -2.70 15.82
C ALA A 216 -7.94 -2.28 14.97
N VAL A 217 -6.90 -3.10 14.97
CA VAL A 217 -5.70 -2.91 14.17
C VAL A 217 -5.47 -4.18 13.36
N LEU A 218 -5.52 -4.04 12.03
CA LEU A 218 -5.30 -5.12 11.10
C LEU A 218 -3.92 -4.99 10.47
N SER A 219 -3.15 -6.08 10.44
CA SER A 219 -1.87 -6.09 9.73
C SER A 219 -1.53 -7.44 9.11
N ILE A 220 -0.62 -7.45 8.14
CA ILE A 220 -0.09 -8.72 7.62
C ILE A 220 0.81 -9.35 8.67
N LEU A 221 1.70 -8.55 9.26
CA LEU A 221 2.69 -8.97 10.23
C LEU A 221 2.53 -8.20 11.55
N ASP A 222 2.60 -8.91 12.68
CA ASP A 222 2.67 -8.31 14.03
C ASP A 222 3.87 -8.87 14.80
N TRP A 223 4.86 -8.01 15.04
CA TRP A 223 6.11 -8.32 15.72
C TRP A 223 6.18 -7.77 17.15
N ARG A 224 5.05 -7.36 17.74
CA ARG A 224 5.04 -6.80 19.10
C ARG A 224 5.49 -7.83 20.12
N SER A 225 6.45 -7.44 20.93
CA SER A 225 6.86 -8.20 22.11
C SER A 225 5.74 -8.31 23.13
N GLU A 226 5.83 -9.28 24.04
CA GLU A 226 4.89 -9.40 25.16
C GLU A 226 4.80 -8.12 26.01
N GLN A 227 5.93 -7.40 26.13
CA GLN A 227 5.95 -6.12 26.84
C GLN A 227 5.10 -5.08 26.12
N GLN A 228 5.18 -4.99 24.79
CA GLN A 228 4.34 -4.06 24.02
C GLN A 228 2.87 -4.45 24.07
N GLN A 229 2.55 -5.74 24.03
CA GLN A 229 1.17 -6.21 24.21
C GLN A 229 0.59 -5.80 25.56
N LYS A 230 1.38 -5.88 26.65
CA LYS A 230 0.98 -5.39 27.98
C LYS A 230 0.79 -3.86 28.03
N VAL A 231 1.60 -3.10 27.29
CA VAL A 231 1.40 -1.64 27.16
C VAL A 231 0.02 -1.34 26.56
N PHE A 232 -0.39 -2.05 25.52
CA PHE A 232 -1.73 -1.86 24.95
C PHE A 232 -2.85 -2.20 25.95
N GLN A 233 -2.73 -3.28 26.72
CA GLN A 233 -3.71 -3.62 27.77
C GLN A 233 -3.84 -2.51 28.83
N GLN A 234 -2.71 -1.93 29.26
CA GLN A 234 -2.71 -0.80 30.20
C GLN A 234 -3.36 0.44 29.60
N LEU A 235 -3.11 0.70 28.31
CA LEU A 235 -3.71 1.82 27.60
C LEU A 235 -5.22 1.63 27.42
N GLU A 236 -5.71 0.43 27.13
CA GLU A 236 -7.14 0.10 27.08
C GLU A 236 -7.84 0.45 28.40
N GLU A 237 -7.26 0.03 29.53
CA GLU A 237 -7.77 0.37 30.87
C GLU A 237 -7.72 1.87 31.15
N GLN A 238 -6.58 2.51 30.88
CA GLN A 238 -6.37 3.95 31.11
C GLN A 238 -7.33 4.79 30.27
N TRP A 239 -7.60 4.37 29.05
CA TRP A 239 -8.37 5.13 28.07
C TRP A 239 -9.86 4.78 28.08
N GLY A 240 -10.23 3.66 28.71
CA GLY A 240 -11.60 3.14 28.74
C GLY A 240 -12.10 2.79 27.34
N ILE A 241 -11.27 2.12 26.54
CA ILE A 241 -11.55 1.65 25.17
C ILE A 241 -11.07 0.20 25.00
N SER A 242 -11.46 -0.46 23.91
CA SER A 242 -10.83 -1.71 23.44
C SER A 242 -9.98 -1.46 22.19
N ILE A 243 -8.86 -2.17 22.08
CA ILE A 243 -7.92 -2.15 20.96
C ILE A 243 -7.57 -3.60 20.60
N GLU A 244 -8.28 -4.14 19.62
CA GLU A 244 -8.10 -5.51 19.14
C GLU A 244 -7.02 -5.57 18.06
N PHE A 245 -6.10 -6.54 18.13
CA PHE A 245 -5.07 -6.74 17.11
C PHE A 245 -5.31 -8.05 16.37
N ILE A 246 -5.38 -7.97 15.04
CA ILE A 246 -5.65 -9.12 14.17
C ILE A 246 -4.61 -9.10 13.06
N ALA A 247 -3.78 -10.14 13.00
CA ALA A 247 -2.74 -10.25 11.99
C ALA A 247 -2.72 -11.63 11.33
N ILE A 248 -2.31 -11.68 10.07
CA ILE A 248 -2.13 -12.95 9.33
C ILE A 248 -1.02 -13.79 9.99
N MET A 249 0.05 -13.14 10.46
CA MET A 249 1.16 -13.77 11.16
C MET A 249 1.67 -12.90 12.30
N CYS A 250 1.83 -13.48 13.49
CA CYS A 250 2.49 -12.85 14.62
C CYS A 250 3.78 -13.60 14.96
N GLY A 251 4.76 -12.87 15.46
CA GLY A 251 6.00 -13.46 15.93
C GLY A 251 6.90 -12.50 16.66
N GLN A 252 8.15 -12.91 16.82
CA GLN A 252 9.24 -12.07 17.29
C GLN A 252 10.44 -12.26 16.38
N PHE A 253 11.30 -11.25 16.31
CA PHE A 253 12.53 -11.35 15.54
C PHE A 253 13.71 -10.72 16.28
N SER A 254 14.90 -11.19 15.93
CA SER A 254 16.15 -10.57 16.33
C SER A 254 17.12 -10.56 15.16
N CYS A 255 17.97 -9.53 15.08
CA CYS A 255 18.97 -9.42 14.02
C CYS A 255 20.35 -9.72 14.60
N GLU A 256 21.14 -10.50 13.86
CA GLU A 256 22.52 -10.81 14.18
C GLU A 256 23.45 -10.30 13.07
N GLY A 257 24.54 -9.64 13.47
CA GLY A 257 25.51 -9.05 12.56
C GLY A 257 25.09 -7.68 12.01
N ALA A 258 25.77 -7.26 10.94
CA ALA A 258 25.51 -6.00 10.25
C ALA A 258 25.75 -6.19 8.75
N PRO A 259 24.97 -5.53 7.88
CA PRO A 259 25.16 -5.67 6.45
C PRO A 259 26.44 -4.98 5.99
N ASN A 260 27.20 -5.66 5.12
CA ASN A 260 28.31 -5.05 4.39
C ASN A 260 27.81 -4.56 3.02
N LEU A 261 27.56 -3.26 2.91
CA LEU A 261 26.98 -2.63 1.71
C LEU A 261 28.09 -2.09 0.80
N THR A 262 28.67 -2.95 -0.05
CA THR A 262 29.83 -2.60 -0.89
C THR A 262 29.51 -2.29 -2.34
N SER A 263 28.38 -2.75 -2.86
CA SER A 263 27.99 -2.62 -4.27
C SER A 263 27.63 -1.18 -4.60
N GLU A 264 28.09 -0.68 -5.75
CA GLU A 264 27.67 0.62 -6.27
C GLU A 264 26.16 0.61 -6.49
N GLN A 265 25.48 1.64 -5.99
CA GLN A 265 24.03 1.74 -6.09
C GLN A 265 23.65 2.61 -7.28
N PRO A 266 22.62 2.22 -8.06
CA PRO A 266 22.05 3.08 -9.10
C PRO A 266 21.74 4.48 -8.55
N LYS A 267 22.05 5.50 -9.35
CA LYS A 267 21.79 6.91 -9.05
C LYS A 267 20.53 7.38 -9.77
N ILE A 268 19.98 8.49 -9.31
CA ILE A 268 18.81 9.12 -9.93
C ILE A 268 19.06 9.45 -11.41
N THR A 269 18.10 9.14 -12.25
CA THR A 269 18.14 9.49 -13.68
C THR A 269 17.95 10.99 -13.85
N THR A 270 18.98 11.68 -14.37
CA THR A 270 18.97 13.14 -14.61
C THR A 270 19.04 13.52 -16.09
N CYS A 271 18.90 12.56 -17.00
CA CYS A 271 18.99 12.80 -18.44
C CYS A 271 17.93 13.79 -18.93
N ALA A 272 18.24 14.49 -20.03
CA ALA A 272 17.30 15.40 -20.67
C ALA A 272 16.05 14.60 -21.11
N PRO A 273 14.86 14.95 -20.62
CA PRO A 273 13.65 14.19 -20.90
C PRO A 273 13.31 14.22 -22.39
N GLN A 274 12.92 13.08 -22.95
CA GLN A 274 12.30 13.01 -24.27
C GLN A 274 10.85 13.46 -24.20
N ASP A 275 10.29 13.93 -25.31
CA ASP A 275 8.86 14.17 -25.40
C ASP A 275 8.09 12.85 -25.22
N ILE A 276 7.25 12.81 -24.18
CA ILE A 276 6.37 11.68 -23.91
C ILE A 276 4.94 11.97 -24.38
N THR A 277 4.26 10.93 -24.85
CA THR A 277 2.83 10.99 -25.13
C THR A 277 2.05 10.45 -23.94
N LEU A 278 1.15 11.27 -23.41
CA LEU A 278 0.19 10.85 -22.39
C LEU A 278 -1.03 10.24 -23.08
N ILE A 279 -1.49 9.10 -22.58
CA ILE A 279 -2.74 8.47 -23.01
C ILE A 279 -3.88 9.17 -22.27
N PRO A 280 -4.81 9.84 -22.97
CA PRO A 280 -5.93 10.51 -22.32
C PRO A 280 -6.93 9.46 -21.81
N ILE A 281 -7.58 9.76 -20.70
CA ILE A 281 -8.70 8.95 -20.18
C ILE A 281 -10.00 9.52 -20.76
N LYS A 282 -10.85 8.65 -21.31
CA LYS A 282 -12.15 9.06 -21.89
C LYS A 282 -13.22 9.28 -20.81
N GLU A 283 -13.09 8.60 -19.68
CA GLU A 283 -14.02 8.69 -18.56
C GLU A 283 -13.91 10.03 -17.83
N SER A 284 -15.04 10.52 -17.34
CA SER A 284 -15.07 11.68 -16.44
C SER A 284 -14.61 11.25 -15.06
N LEU A 285 -13.57 11.92 -14.55
CA LEU A 285 -13.01 11.64 -13.23
C LEU A 285 -13.67 12.52 -12.17
N ASP A 286 -14.04 11.91 -11.04
CA ASP A 286 -14.48 12.66 -9.87
C ASP A 286 -13.25 13.22 -9.14
N CYS A 287 -12.98 14.51 -9.37
CA CYS A 287 -11.78 15.18 -8.89
C CYS A 287 -11.99 16.00 -7.61
N LYS A 288 -10.94 16.08 -6.79
CA LYS A 288 -10.81 16.98 -5.64
C LYS A 288 -9.70 17.99 -5.93
N PHE A 289 -10.07 19.26 -6.09
CA PHE A 289 -9.18 20.33 -6.53
C PHE A 289 -8.40 20.93 -5.36
N TYR A 290 -7.39 20.19 -4.90
CA TYR A 290 -6.47 20.64 -3.87
C TYR A 290 -5.05 20.70 -4.44
N ARG A 291 -4.34 21.80 -4.17
CA ARG A 291 -2.90 21.87 -4.43
C ARG A 291 -2.13 21.20 -3.31
N SER A 292 -0.96 20.66 -3.62
CA SER A 292 0.00 20.19 -2.61
C SER A 292 1.35 20.83 -2.80
N ILE A 293 2.11 20.86 -1.70
CA ILE A 293 3.49 21.33 -1.68
C ILE A 293 4.39 20.11 -1.58
N ALA A 294 5.23 19.95 -2.59
CA ALA A 294 6.25 18.92 -2.63
C ALA A 294 7.40 19.22 -1.63
N GLU A 295 8.22 18.23 -1.32
CA GLU A 295 9.33 18.38 -0.37
C GLU A 295 10.39 19.39 -0.83
N ASN A 296 10.58 19.59 -2.14
CA ASN A 296 11.43 20.66 -2.66
C ASN A 296 10.74 22.04 -2.74
N GLY A 297 9.50 22.16 -2.25
CA GLY A 297 8.71 23.40 -2.25
C GLY A 297 7.94 23.68 -3.53
N LEU A 298 8.04 22.83 -4.56
CA LEU A 298 7.22 22.99 -5.77
C LEU A 298 5.75 22.78 -5.44
N VAL A 299 4.91 23.66 -5.97
CA VAL A 299 3.46 23.57 -5.85
C VAL A 299 2.93 22.77 -7.03
N ASN A 300 2.19 21.70 -6.74
CA ASN A 300 1.47 20.94 -7.75
C ASN A 300 -0.04 21.24 -7.59
N ASN A 301 -0.61 21.88 -8.62
CA ASN A 301 -2.00 22.34 -8.65
C ASN A 301 -2.97 21.32 -9.29
N GLN A 302 -2.47 20.15 -9.69
CA GLN A 302 -3.29 19.14 -10.33
C GLN A 302 -4.26 18.51 -9.32
N PRO A 303 -5.48 18.15 -9.73
CA PRO A 303 -6.46 17.59 -8.82
C PRO A 303 -6.08 16.17 -8.36
N TYR A 304 -6.63 15.77 -7.23
CA TYR A 304 -6.67 14.37 -6.81
C TYR A 304 -7.92 13.70 -7.35
N ILE A 305 -7.93 12.36 -7.40
CA ILE A 305 -9.15 11.62 -7.73
C ILE A 305 -9.81 11.04 -6.49
N LEU A 306 -11.14 11.10 -6.43
CA LEU A 306 -11.94 10.59 -5.32
C LEU A 306 -11.72 9.08 -5.11
N ALA A 307 -11.49 8.33 -6.19
CA ALA A 307 -11.27 6.89 -6.19
C ALA A 307 -10.09 6.41 -5.32
N THR A 308 -9.18 7.29 -4.90
CA THR A 308 -8.07 6.92 -3.99
C THR A 308 -8.52 6.65 -2.56
N GLY A 309 -9.66 7.20 -2.14
CA GLY A 309 -10.05 7.18 -0.73
C GLY A 309 -9.28 8.15 0.16
N ARG A 310 -8.37 8.97 -0.39
CA ARG A 310 -7.57 9.93 0.37
C ARG A 310 -8.41 10.94 1.17
N PHE A 311 -9.58 11.30 0.63
CA PHE A 311 -10.49 12.31 1.18
C PHE A 311 -11.77 11.76 1.81
N MET A 312 -11.79 10.45 2.12
CA MET A 312 -12.96 9.64 2.49
C MET A 312 -13.72 9.06 1.28
N LEU A 313 -14.09 7.79 1.39
CA LEU A 313 -15.01 7.05 0.53
C LEU A 313 -16.01 6.27 1.38
N THR A 314 -17.30 6.42 1.08
CA THR A 314 -18.35 5.49 1.54
C THR A 314 -18.43 4.27 0.62
N SER A 315 -19.00 3.14 1.09
CA SER A 315 -19.26 1.97 0.23
C SER A 315 -20.03 2.33 -1.05
N LYS A 316 -21.00 3.26 -0.96
CA LYS A 316 -21.77 3.72 -2.11
C LYS A 316 -20.91 4.46 -3.13
N GLN A 317 -20.08 5.41 -2.69
CA GLN A 317 -19.17 6.13 -3.58
C GLN A 317 -18.18 5.16 -4.21
N HIS A 318 -17.66 4.20 -3.43
CA HIS A 318 -16.71 3.22 -3.93
C HIS A 318 -17.27 2.38 -5.10
N ILE A 319 -18.53 1.94 -5.02
CA ILE A 319 -19.19 1.21 -6.11
C ILE A 319 -19.22 2.03 -7.40
N GLU A 320 -19.52 3.33 -7.33
CA GLU A 320 -19.51 4.21 -8.51
C GLU A 320 -18.09 4.43 -9.04
N GLN A 321 -17.12 4.69 -8.16
CA GLN A 321 -15.72 4.83 -8.56
C GLN A 321 -15.19 3.55 -9.24
N LYS A 322 -15.57 2.37 -8.75
CA LYS A 322 -15.15 1.10 -9.35
C LYS A 322 -15.66 0.94 -10.79
N LYS A 323 -16.90 1.35 -11.09
CA LYS A 323 -17.43 1.32 -12.47
C LYS A 323 -16.60 2.21 -13.41
N MET A 324 -16.21 3.39 -12.94
CA MET A 324 -15.30 4.28 -13.68
C MET A 324 -13.95 3.59 -13.93
N LEU A 325 -13.33 2.98 -12.89
CA LEU A 325 -12.07 2.26 -13.06
C LEU A 325 -12.15 1.07 -14.03
N GLN A 326 -13.29 0.36 -14.04
CA GLN A 326 -13.54 -0.72 -15.01
C GLN A 326 -13.63 -0.18 -16.44
N ALA A 327 -14.30 0.95 -16.67
CA ALA A 327 -14.38 1.57 -17.98
C ALA A 327 -13.01 2.07 -18.47
N ILE A 328 -12.20 2.65 -17.57
CA ILE A 328 -10.81 3.02 -17.86
C ILE A 328 -9.99 1.77 -18.23
N ALA A 329 -10.13 0.68 -17.49
CA ALA A 329 -9.42 -0.55 -17.80
C ALA A 329 -9.83 -1.12 -19.16
N GLU A 330 -11.11 -1.08 -19.52
CA GLU A 330 -11.58 -1.52 -20.84
C GLU A 330 -10.97 -0.67 -21.97
N GLN A 331 -10.85 0.64 -21.78
CA GLN A 331 -10.10 1.50 -22.70
C GLN A 331 -8.63 1.06 -22.82
N LEU A 332 -7.94 0.85 -21.70
CA LEU A 332 -6.51 0.48 -21.70
C LEU A 332 -6.26 -0.93 -22.22
N LYS A 333 -7.26 -1.81 -22.17
CA LYS A 333 -7.20 -3.16 -22.71
C LYS A 333 -7.02 -3.17 -24.23
N GLU A 334 -7.48 -2.15 -24.94
CA GLU A 334 -7.23 -1.95 -26.38
C GLU A 334 -5.72 -1.80 -26.70
N LEU A 335 -4.91 -1.39 -25.72
CA LEU A 335 -3.46 -1.21 -25.86
C LEU A 335 -2.66 -2.49 -25.57
N ARG A 336 -3.33 -3.55 -25.09
CA ARG A 336 -2.70 -4.84 -24.79
C ARG A 336 -2.37 -5.62 -26.06
N THR A 337 -1.29 -6.35 -25.98
CA THR A 337 -0.71 -7.26 -26.96
C THR A 337 -0.97 -8.73 -26.61
N GLY A 338 -1.54 -8.99 -25.42
CA GLY A 338 -1.76 -10.32 -24.85
C GLY A 338 -0.54 -10.89 -24.11
N GLY A 339 0.63 -10.26 -24.21
CA GLY A 339 1.84 -10.64 -23.46
C GLY A 339 1.82 -10.17 -22.01
N PRO A 340 2.88 -10.48 -21.22
CA PRO A 340 3.00 -10.03 -19.84
C PRO A 340 3.03 -8.50 -19.74
N ALA A 341 2.14 -7.92 -18.95
CA ALA A 341 2.10 -6.48 -18.72
C ALA A 341 2.39 -6.15 -17.25
N LEU A 342 3.06 -5.02 -17.01
CA LEU A 342 3.23 -4.45 -15.69
C LEU A 342 2.47 -3.11 -15.60
N VAL A 343 1.56 -3.01 -14.64
CA VAL A 343 0.96 -1.75 -14.24
C VAL A 343 1.74 -1.17 -13.07
N ILE A 344 2.15 0.08 -13.20
CA ILE A 344 3.00 0.80 -12.25
C ILE A 344 2.18 1.93 -11.63
N GLY A 345 1.96 1.87 -10.32
CA GLY A 345 1.48 3.00 -9.50
C GLY A 345 2.65 3.77 -8.86
N THR A 346 2.34 4.81 -8.10
CA THR A 346 3.37 5.65 -7.46
C THR A 346 3.06 5.93 -6.00
N GLY A 347 4.04 5.71 -5.12
CA GLY A 347 3.96 6.12 -3.71
C GLY A 347 2.65 5.70 -3.04
N GLU A 348 1.85 6.67 -2.58
CA GLU A 348 0.55 6.45 -1.93
C GLU A 348 -0.57 6.04 -2.92
N PHE A 349 -0.40 6.35 -4.22
CA PHE A 349 -1.32 6.05 -5.32
C PHE A 349 -1.20 4.60 -5.81
N MET A 350 -1.52 3.67 -4.91
CA MET A 350 -1.40 2.23 -5.17
C MET A 350 -2.72 1.58 -5.59
N TYR A 351 -3.83 1.89 -4.91
CA TYR A 351 -5.07 1.13 -5.04
C TYR A 351 -5.67 1.24 -6.44
N VAL A 352 -5.75 2.45 -6.98
CA VAL A 352 -6.40 2.69 -8.28
C VAL A 352 -5.66 2.00 -9.43
N PRO A 353 -4.33 2.13 -9.59
CA PRO A 353 -3.60 1.37 -10.61
C PRO A 353 -3.70 -0.15 -10.40
N MET A 354 -3.67 -0.61 -9.14
CA MET A 354 -3.85 -2.02 -8.81
C MET A 354 -5.23 -2.54 -9.22
N GLN A 355 -6.30 -1.77 -8.96
CA GLN A 355 -7.66 -2.13 -9.33
C GLN A 355 -7.84 -2.15 -10.85
N ILE A 356 -7.33 -1.14 -11.56
CA ILE A 356 -7.31 -1.12 -13.03
C ILE A 356 -6.56 -2.36 -13.56
N ALA A 357 -5.39 -2.68 -13.00
CA ALA A 357 -4.60 -3.85 -13.38
C ALA A 357 -5.41 -5.16 -13.27
N SER A 358 -6.26 -5.30 -12.26
CA SER A 358 -7.12 -6.49 -12.09
C SER A 358 -8.14 -6.68 -13.23
N TYR A 359 -8.46 -5.62 -13.98
CA TYR A 359 -9.41 -5.64 -15.09
C TYR A 359 -8.77 -5.73 -16.48
N LEU A 360 -7.44 -5.65 -16.58
CA LEU A 360 -6.72 -5.70 -17.86
C LEU A 360 -6.59 -7.12 -18.44
N GLY A 361 -7.14 -8.13 -17.76
CA GLY A 361 -7.15 -9.52 -18.19
C GLY A 361 -5.92 -10.31 -17.72
N GLU A 362 -5.59 -11.38 -18.45
CA GLU A 362 -4.54 -12.32 -18.05
C GLU A 362 -3.13 -11.71 -18.18
N ASN A 363 -2.15 -12.37 -17.53
CA ASN A 363 -0.73 -12.01 -17.59
C ASN A 363 -0.40 -10.55 -17.19
N VAL A 364 -1.25 -9.95 -16.35
CA VAL A 364 -1.00 -8.64 -15.72
C VAL A 364 -0.34 -8.82 -14.37
N TYR A 365 0.59 -7.91 -14.09
CA TYR A 365 1.23 -7.70 -12.80
C TYR A 365 1.09 -6.25 -12.38
N PHE A 366 1.16 -6.02 -11.07
CA PHE A 366 1.12 -4.70 -10.46
C PHE A 366 2.33 -4.49 -9.56
N GLN A 367 2.92 -3.30 -9.64
CA GLN A 367 3.91 -2.80 -8.70
C GLN A 367 3.69 -1.30 -8.46
N SER A 368 4.01 -0.79 -7.27
CA SER A 368 4.09 0.66 -7.02
C SER A 368 5.54 1.10 -6.85
N SER A 369 5.81 2.38 -7.09
CA SER A 369 7.05 2.99 -6.62
C SER A 369 7.05 3.16 -5.09
N THR A 370 8.23 3.31 -4.51
CA THR A 370 8.40 3.43 -3.06
C THR A 370 9.56 4.34 -2.71
N ARG A 371 9.49 4.99 -1.54
CA ARG A 371 10.59 5.79 -0.97
C ARG A 371 11.61 4.94 -0.20
N SER A 372 11.41 3.63 -0.07
CA SER A 372 12.29 2.73 0.69
C SER A 372 13.61 2.53 -0.04
N PRO A 373 14.78 3.01 0.45
CA PRO A 373 16.04 2.83 -0.26
C PRO A 373 16.62 1.43 0.01
N ILE A 374 16.07 0.42 -0.67
CA ILE A 374 16.56 -0.95 -0.54
C ILE A 374 17.93 -1.08 -1.22
N TYR A 375 18.84 -1.77 -0.55
CA TYR A 375 20.14 -2.13 -1.12
C TYR A 375 19.93 -3.13 -2.26
N CYS A 376 20.62 -2.89 -3.37
CA CYS A 376 20.55 -3.71 -4.58
C CYS A 376 21.90 -4.39 -4.79
N THR A 377 21.90 -5.70 -5.08
CA THR A 377 23.14 -6.47 -5.34
C THR A 377 22.86 -7.78 -6.10
N ASP A 378 23.86 -8.27 -6.81
CA ASP A 378 23.81 -9.55 -7.55
C ASP A 378 24.23 -10.76 -6.67
N GLU A 379 24.20 -10.61 -5.35
CA GLU A 379 24.48 -11.72 -4.43
C GLU A 379 23.45 -12.82 -4.62
N LEU A 380 23.92 -14.07 -4.62
CA LEU A 380 23.05 -15.22 -4.84
C LEU A 380 21.92 -15.25 -3.80
N ASP A 381 20.70 -15.53 -4.26
CA ASP A 381 19.48 -15.62 -3.46
C ASP A 381 19.02 -14.32 -2.77
N TYR A 382 19.64 -13.16 -3.10
CA TYR A 382 19.19 -11.88 -2.57
C TYR A 382 17.90 -11.38 -3.25
N THR A 383 17.02 -10.76 -2.46
CA THR A 383 15.67 -10.39 -2.91
C THR A 383 15.65 -9.30 -3.99
N ILE A 384 16.55 -8.32 -3.91
CA ILE A 384 16.54 -7.13 -4.79
C ILE A 384 17.84 -7.08 -5.60
N THR A 385 17.76 -7.56 -6.83
CA THR A 385 18.90 -7.65 -7.77
C THR A 385 18.93 -6.48 -8.74
N GLU A 386 17.82 -5.79 -8.91
CA GLU A 386 17.72 -4.62 -9.79
C GLU A 386 16.97 -3.47 -9.11
N LYS A 387 17.43 -2.24 -9.35
CA LYS A 387 16.80 -1.00 -8.89
C LYS A 387 16.91 0.09 -9.96
N ILE A 388 15.83 0.83 -10.16
CA ILE A 388 15.87 2.16 -10.79
C ILE A 388 15.55 3.24 -9.77
N VAL A 389 16.14 4.42 -9.96
CA VAL A 389 15.97 5.58 -9.08
C VAL A 389 15.49 6.75 -9.92
N PHE A 390 14.41 7.38 -9.50
CA PHE A 390 13.82 8.52 -10.18
C PHE A 390 13.18 9.48 -9.18
N GLU A 391 12.93 10.70 -9.63
CA GLU A 391 12.21 11.69 -8.83
C GLU A 391 10.72 11.36 -8.79
N SER A 392 10.09 11.43 -7.62
CA SER A 392 8.64 11.23 -7.49
C SER A 392 7.85 12.18 -8.41
N PRO A 393 6.94 11.66 -9.24
CA PRO A 393 6.10 12.50 -10.09
C PRO A 393 5.13 13.42 -9.33
N GLU A 394 4.71 12.97 -8.15
CA GLU A 394 3.66 13.60 -7.35
C GLU A 394 4.24 14.49 -6.25
N ASN A 395 5.43 14.15 -5.74
CA ASN A 395 6.10 14.83 -4.63
C ASN A 395 7.59 15.10 -4.97
N ASN A 396 7.82 16.11 -5.79
CA ASN A 396 9.14 16.50 -6.27
C ASN A 396 10.19 16.72 -5.16
N GLY A 397 11.46 16.44 -5.50
CA GLY A 397 12.58 16.41 -4.57
C GLY A 397 12.75 15.11 -3.78
N VAL A 398 11.82 14.16 -3.91
CA VAL A 398 11.88 12.85 -3.24
C VAL A 398 12.31 11.77 -4.22
N GLU A 399 13.34 11.02 -3.84
CA GLU A 399 13.73 9.81 -4.58
C GLU A 399 12.69 8.71 -4.36
N ASN A 400 12.22 8.15 -5.48
CA ASN A 400 11.43 6.95 -5.55
C ASN A 400 12.19 5.85 -6.28
N TYR A 401 11.84 4.62 -5.93
CA TYR A 401 12.47 3.41 -6.41
C TYR A 401 11.44 2.46 -7.02
N LEU A 402 11.87 1.76 -8.08
CA LEU A 402 11.23 0.55 -8.58
C LEU A 402 12.30 -0.54 -8.64
N TYR A 403 11.88 -1.79 -8.46
CA TYR A 403 12.78 -2.92 -8.27
C TYR A 403 12.41 -4.08 -9.16
N ASN A 404 13.43 -4.83 -9.60
CA ASN A 404 13.27 -6.14 -10.23
C ASN A 404 12.31 -6.13 -11.44
N ILE A 405 12.33 -5.06 -12.24
CA ILE A 405 11.43 -4.90 -13.40
C ILE A 405 11.78 -5.91 -14.49
N GLN A 406 13.06 -6.23 -14.67
CA GLN A 406 13.55 -7.20 -15.65
C GLN A 406 13.33 -8.67 -15.24
N ASN A 407 12.80 -8.95 -14.04
CA ASN A 407 12.52 -10.32 -13.61
C ASN A 407 11.43 -11.00 -14.46
N ARG A 408 10.72 -10.27 -15.31
CA ARG A 408 9.78 -10.80 -16.29
C ARG A 408 9.95 -10.11 -17.64
N PRO A 409 9.74 -10.82 -18.76
CA PRO A 409 9.80 -10.24 -20.09
C PRO A 409 8.49 -9.50 -20.40
N TYR A 410 8.29 -8.32 -19.80
CA TYR A 410 7.09 -7.52 -20.06
C TYR A 410 7.05 -7.03 -21.51
N SER A 411 5.90 -7.19 -22.16
CA SER A 411 5.61 -6.59 -23.48
C SER A 411 5.18 -5.14 -23.35
N GLU A 412 4.47 -4.79 -22.26
CA GLU A 412 4.00 -3.43 -22.00
C GLU A 412 4.16 -3.02 -20.54
N LEU A 413 4.45 -1.74 -20.33
CA LEU A 413 4.42 -1.07 -19.04
C LEU A 413 3.33 0.01 -19.08
N PHE A 414 2.39 -0.04 -18.14
CA PHE A 414 1.36 0.98 -17.95
C PHE A 414 1.71 1.80 -16.70
N ILE A 415 2.25 2.99 -16.87
CA ILE A 415 2.56 3.91 -15.77
C ILE A 415 1.29 4.74 -15.52
N ILE A 416 0.65 4.53 -14.38
CA ILE A 416 -0.57 5.25 -14.00
C ILE A 416 -0.24 6.13 -12.79
N VAL A 417 -0.34 7.43 -12.97
CA VAL A 417 -0.01 8.44 -11.95
C VAL A 417 -1.22 9.27 -11.62
N GLU A 418 -1.39 9.61 -10.34
CA GLU A 418 -2.54 10.42 -9.90
C GLU A 418 -2.40 11.84 -10.43
N ARG A 419 -1.20 12.41 -10.25
CA ARG A 419 -0.88 13.82 -10.46
C ARG A 419 0.57 14.00 -10.90
N ILE A 420 0.84 14.95 -11.79
CA ILE A 420 2.22 15.26 -12.22
C ILE A 420 2.46 16.75 -12.15
N ALA A 421 3.60 17.17 -11.60
CA ALA A 421 3.93 18.59 -11.57
C ALA A 421 4.34 19.11 -12.95
N SER A 422 4.97 18.26 -13.77
CA SER A 422 5.31 18.55 -15.17
C SER A 422 5.50 17.27 -15.98
N LYS A 423 5.41 17.36 -17.31
CA LYS A 423 5.70 16.24 -18.21
C LYS A 423 7.17 15.79 -18.13
N GLU A 424 8.08 16.72 -17.84
CA GLU A 424 9.52 16.45 -17.74
C GLU A 424 9.84 15.40 -16.67
N ILE A 425 9.15 15.45 -15.52
CA ILE A 425 9.42 14.53 -14.40
C ILE A 425 9.04 13.10 -14.78
N ILE A 426 7.87 12.92 -15.41
CA ILE A 426 7.46 11.60 -15.90
C ILE A 426 8.37 11.12 -17.02
N ALA A 427 8.81 12.02 -17.91
CA ALA A 427 9.71 11.66 -18.99
C ALA A 427 11.04 11.09 -18.46
N ARG A 428 11.55 11.58 -17.32
CA ARG A 428 12.73 10.97 -16.64
C ARG A 428 12.45 9.57 -16.13
N LEU A 429 11.25 9.28 -15.60
CA LEU A 429 10.84 7.92 -15.22
C LEU A 429 10.73 7.01 -16.45
N VAL A 430 10.15 7.49 -17.55
CA VAL A 430 10.06 6.74 -18.81
C VAL A 430 11.46 6.40 -19.33
N GLU A 431 12.38 7.38 -19.35
CA GLU A 431 13.77 7.17 -19.76
C GLU A 431 14.48 6.13 -18.85
N ALA A 432 14.28 6.22 -17.53
CA ALA A 432 14.82 5.25 -16.58
C ALA A 432 14.34 3.83 -16.88
N LEU A 433 13.05 3.66 -17.21
CA LEU A 433 12.48 2.36 -17.58
C LEU A 433 12.96 1.88 -18.96
N GLN A 434 13.08 2.77 -19.95
CA GLN A 434 13.60 2.44 -21.28
C GLN A 434 15.07 1.99 -21.23
N SER A 435 15.84 2.48 -20.26
CA SER A 435 17.24 2.06 -20.08
C SER A 435 17.40 0.59 -19.66
N ILE A 436 16.33 -0.01 -19.11
CA ILE A 436 16.34 -1.39 -18.58
C ILE A 436 15.33 -2.33 -19.26
N SER A 437 14.40 -1.79 -20.06
CA SER A 437 13.31 -2.57 -20.64
C SER A 437 13.01 -2.14 -22.08
N SER A 438 12.80 -3.12 -22.95
CA SER A 438 12.34 -2.91 -24.33
C SER A 438 10.81 -2.93 -24.45
N ALA A 439 10.07 -3.02 -23.34
CA ALA A 439 8.62 -3.03 -23.31
C ALA A 439 8.03 -1.72 -23.87
N LYS A 440 6.85 -1.79 -24.47
CA LYS A 440 6.11 -0.59 -24.89
C LYS A 440 5.57 0.13 -23.65
N ILE A 441 5.98 1.38 -23.44
CA ILE A 441 5.59 2.17 -22.28
C ILE A 441 4.39 3.05 -22.63
N TYR A 442 3.34 2.96 -21.84
CA TYR A 442 2.18 3.83 -21.87
C TYR A 442 2.10 4.63 -20.58
N VAL A 443 1.92 5.94 -20.69
CA VAL A 443 1.77 6.83 -19.54
C VAL A 443 0.34 7.31 -19.47
N ILE A 444 -0.32 7.07 -18.34
CA ILE A 444 -1.70 7.43 -18.06
C ILE A 444 -1.69 8.39 -16.87
N CYS A 445 -2.28 9.56 -17.06
CA CYS A 445 -2.39 10.56 -16.02
C CYS A 445 -3.86 10.71 -15.62
N MET A 446 -4.16 10.65 -14.32
CA MET A 446 -5.53 10.72 -13.81
C MET A 446 -6.03 12.17 -13.65
N HIS A 447 -5.51 13.08 -14.48
CA HIS A 447 -6.01 14.43 -14.64
C HIS A 447 -5.68 14.93 -16.06
N GLU A 448 -6.40 15.95 -16.50
CA GLU A 448 -6.02 16.69 -17.70
C GLU A 448 -4.83 17.60 -17.39
N MET A 449 -3.83 17.62 -18.27
CA MET A 449 -2.80 18.64 -18.21
C MET A 449 -3.39 19.93 -18.78
N GLU A 450 -3.39 21.02 -18.01
CA GLU A 450 -3.66 22.34 -18.57
C GLU A 450 -2.69 22.56 -19.74
N VAL A 451 -3.25 22.82 -20.92
CA VAL A 451 -2.45 23.28 -22.07
C VAL A 451 -1.89 24.63 -21.66
N GLU A 452 -0.56 24.76 -21.54
CA GLU A 452 0.09 26.05 -21.38
C GLU A 452 -0.50 27.01 -22.41
N ARG A 453 -1.29 27.98 -21.93
CA ARG A 453 -1.94 29.00 -22.76
C ARG A 453 -1.02 30.19 -22.98
#